data_AF-A0A336MH50-F1
#
_entry.id   AF-A0A336MH50-F1
#
_cell.length_a   1.000
_cell.length_b   1.000
_cell.length_c   1.000
_cell.angle_alpha   90.00
_cell.angle_beta   90.00
_cell.angle_gamma   90.00
#
_symmetry.space_group_name_H-M   'P 1'
#
loop_
_entity.id
_entity.type
_entity.pdbx_description
1 polymer ?
#
loop_
_entity_poly.entity_id
_entity_poly.type
_entity_poly.pdbx_seq_one_letter_code
_entity_poly.pdbx_strand_id
1 'polypeptide(L)'
;MLRSEDRGIDRATVLNDSGVRIAAACSIETLMGENFWLLINDKKYYVQPPIQELTRLGDVRALVAQLYEALNVGEYQLSKERELQGRLEKLNEQIGPLERKSRELNQKALRKANYMTWLGLGLMSVQFGVLARLTWWEYSWDIMEPVTYFVTYGTGMMAYAYFAITKQDYILPDIKDRQQLIALHKSAKKNGLDINQYNKLKREIAEIENDIRRLRDPLCLHLPAPPVKAPTYSATEISTAKKIKDFITEATSGDAAGFASKLKSSELLKISNFLQKIKTPKK
;
A
#
# COMPACT_ATOMS: atom_id res chain seq x y z
N MET A 1 -41.08 16.96 -8.66
CA MET A 1 -41.55 16.69 -7.30
C MET A 1 -42.98 17.16 -7.10
N LEU A 2 -43.31 18.47 -7.09
CA LEU A 2 -44.71 18.89 -6.90
C LEU A 2 -45.69 18.30 -7.94
N ARG A 3 -45.35 18.32 -9.24
CA ARG A 3 -46.18 17.71 -10.30
C ARG A 3 -46.21 16.18 -10.28
N SER A 4 -45.24 15.54 -9.60
CA SER A 4 -45.18 14.08 -9.50
C SER A 4 -45.93 13.56 -8.28
N GLU A 5 -46.05 14.38 -7.24
CA GLU A 5 -46.75 14.07 -5.99
C GLU A 5 -48.27 14.13 -6.17
N ASP A 6 -48.77 15.12 -6.91
CA ASP A 6 -50.19 15.29 -7.19
C ASP A 6 -50.43 15.43 -8.70
N ARG A 7 -51.21 14.48 -9.25
CA ARG A 7 -51.58 14.45 -10.67
C ARG A 7 -52.60 15.54 -11.06
N GLY A 8 -53.22 16.22 -10.08
CA GLY A 8 -54.10 17.37 -10.31
C GLY A 8 -53.37 18.69 -10.55
N ILE A 9 -52.02 18.70 -10.52
CA ILE A 9 -51.21 19.90 -10.74
C ILE A 9 -50.73 19.94 -12.20
N ASP A 10 -51.42 20.70 -13.03
CA ASP A 10 -51.05 20.93 -14.44
C ASP A 10 -49.88 21.91 -14.57
N ARG A 11 -49.86 22.97 -13.75
CA ARG A 11 -48.83 24.01 -13.84
C ARG A 11 -48.35 24.47 -12.47
N ALA A 12 -47.06 24.23 -12.18
CA ALA A 12 -46.37 24.83 -11.05
C ALA A 12 -45.23 25.73 -11.56
N THR A 13 -45.19 26.98 -11.09
CA THR A 13 -44.14 27.97 -11.40
C THR A 13 -43.81 28.81 -10.17
N VAL A 14 -42.53 29.13 -10.00
CA VAL A 14 -42.05 30.02 -8.94
C VAL A 14 -41.80 31.41 -9.52
N LEU A 15 -42.28 32.44 -8.84
CA LEU A 15 -42.16 33.84 -9.22
C LEU A 15 -41.45 34.60 -8.10
N ASN A 16 -40.62 35.58 -8.46
CA ASN A 16 -40.06 36.53 -7.49
C ASN A 16 -41.15 37.55 -7.07
N ASP A 17 -40.87 38.39 -6.06
CA ASP A 17 -41.78 39.42 -5.57
C ASP A 17 -42.14 40.45 -6.64
N SER A 18 -41.25 40.67 -7.62
CA SER A 18 -41.51 41.49 -8.81
C SER A 18 -42.37 40.80 -9.88
N GLY A 19 -42.86 39.58 -9.64
CA GLY A 19 -43.69 38.82 -10.59
C GLY A 19 -42.93 38.15 -11.74
N VAL A 20 -41.59 38.16 -11.71
CA VAL A 20 -40.74 37.52 -12.72
C VAL A 20 -40.57 36.03 -12.41
N ARG A 21 -40.64 35.17 -13.44
CA ARG A 21 -40.44 33.73 -13.28
C ARG A 21 -38.97 33.39 -12.98
N ILE A 22 -38.74 32.65 -11.91
CA ILE A 22 -37.41 32.15 -11.54
C ILE A 22 -37.05 30.95 -12.43
N ALA A 23 -35.78 30.89 -12.86
CA ALA A 23 -35.27 29.82 -13.69
C ALA A 23 -35.34 28.46 -12.98
N ALA A 24 -35.66 27.40 -13.73
CA ALA A 24 -35.78 26.04 -13.19
C ALA A 24 -34.46 25.47 -12.65
N ALA A 25 -33.32 26.02 -13.07
CA ALA A 25 -31.98 25.61 -12.64
C ALA A 25 -31.48 26.35 -11.38
N CYS A 26 -32.27 27.27 -10.83
CA CYS A 26 -31.89 27.98 -9.61
C CYS A 26 -31.85 26.99 -8.43
N SER A 27 -30.81 27.08 -7.60
CA SER A 27 -30.68 26.20 -6.44
C SER A 27 -31.76 26.51 -5.40
N ILE A 28 -32.23 25.49 -4.68
CA ILE A 28 -33.22 25.67 -3.61
C ILE A 28 -32.68 26.58 -2.49
N GLU A 29 -31.37 26.54 -2.25
CA GLU A 29 -30.68 27.38 -1.25
C GLU A 29 -30.78 28.86 -1.63
N THR A 30 -30.52 29.20 -2.89
CA THR A 30 -30.68 30.56 -3.41
C THR A 30 -32.14 31.00 -3.38
N LEU A 31 -33.07 30.11 -3.73
CA LEU A 31 -34.51 30.41 -3.69
C LEU A 31 -35.02 30.68 -2.27
N MET A 32 -34.52 29.96 -1.27
CA MET A 32 -34.91 30.16 0.14
C MET A 32 -34.25 31.39 0.79
N GLY A 33 -33.33 32.08 0.10
CA GLY A 33 -32.74 33.32 0.59
C GLY A 33 -33.66 34.54 0.46
N GLU A 34 -34.65 34.48 -0.44
CA GLU A 34 -35.61 35.56 -0.70
C GLU A 34 -37.05 35.06 -0.57
N ASN A 35 -38.00 35.98 -0.39
CA ASN A 35 -39.42 35.64 -0.41
C ASN A 35 -39.87 35.39 -1.84
N PHE A 36 -40.72 34.40 -2.06
CA PHE A 36 -41.18 34.06 -3.40
C PHE A 36 -42.66 33.67 -3.44
N TRP A 37 -43.23 33.80 -4.63
CA TRP A 37 -44.60 33.40 -4.92
C TRP A 37 -44.60 32.04 -5.63
N LEU A 38 -45.28 31.07 -5.05
CA LEU A 38 -45.51 29.77 -5.66
C LEU A 38 -46.88 29.76 -6.34
N LEU A 39 -46.89 29.67 -7.66
CA LEU A 39 -48.11 29.57 -8.47
C LEU A 39 -48.37 28.11 -8.80
N ILE A 40 -49.46 27.56 -8.25
CA ILE A 40 -49.94 26.19 -8.50
C ILE A 40 -51.31 26.30 -9.19
N ASN A 41 -51.37 25.86 -10.44
CA ASN A 41 -52.47 26.06 -11.37
C ASN A 41 -52.84 27.56 -11.43
N ASP A 42 -53.96 27.96 -10.82
CA ASP A 42 -54.44 29.34 -10.78
C ASP A 42 -54.31 29.98 -9.38
N LYS A 43 -53.79 29.26 -8.38
CA LYS A 43 -53.62 29.75 -7.02
C LYS A 43 -52.19 30.22 -6.77
N LYS A 44 -52.07 31.43 -6.20
CA LYS A 44 -50.80 32.02 -5.78
C LYS A 44 -50.62 31.87 -4.28
N TYR A 45 -49.50 31.30 -3.87
CA TYR A 45 -49.10 31.12 -2.48
C TYR A 45 -47.86 31.97 -2.21
N TYR A 46 -47.94 32.83 -1.20
CA TYR A 46 -46.77 33.57 -0.72
C TYR A 46 -45.99 32.70 0.25
N VAL A 47 -44.71 32.48 -0.02
CA VAL A 47 -43.83 31.67 0.83
C VAL A 47 -42.73 32.55 1.38
N GLN A 48 -42.70 32.66 2.71
CA GLN A 48 -41.67 33.39 3.44
C GLN A 48 -40.76 32.39 4.16
N PRO A 49 -39.58 32.06 3.59
CA PRO A 49 -38.63 31.18 4.22
C PRO A 49 -38.00 31.83 5.47
N PRO A 50 -37.60 31.03 6.47
CA PRO A 50 -36.84 31.55 7.62
C PRO A 50 -35.45 32.03 7.15
N ILE A 51 -35.12 33.28 7.45
CA ILE A 51 -33.86 33.91 7.02
C ILE A 51 -32.69 33.24 7.75
N GLN A 52 -31.80 32.61 6.98
CA GLN A 52 -30.50 32.12 7.45
C GLN A 52 -29.42 33.14 7.02
N GLU A 53 -28.53 33.54 7.94
CA GLU A 53 -27.38 34.43 7.67
C GLU A 53 -26.35 33.75 6.73
N LEU A 54 -26.63 33.66 5.43
CA LEU A 54 -25.75 33.05 4.43
C LEU A 54 -24.92 34.05 3.61
N THR A 55 -25.18 35.36 3.75
CA THR A 55 -24.65 36.40 2.85
C THR A 55 -23.13 36.54 2.86
N ARG A 56 -22.43 36.18 3.96
CA ARG A 56 -20.96 36.33 4.04
C ARG A 56 -20.15 35.26 3.32
N LEU A 57 -20.74 34.08 3.06
CA LEU A 57 -20.03 32.97 2.41
C LEU A 57 -19.97 33.12 0.89
N GLY A 58 -20.97 33.78 0.29
CA GLY A 58 -21.02 34.05 -1.15
C GLY A 58 -19.85 34.93 -1.61
N ASP A 59 -19.60 36.02 -0.90
CA ASP A 59 -18.52 36.96 -1.22
C ASP A 59 -17.14 36.32 -1.07
N VAL A 60 -16.93 35.54 -0.01
CA VAL A 60 -15.69 34.77 0.18
C VAL A 60 -15.48 33.77 -0.96
N ARG A 61 -16.55 33.08 -1.39
CA ARG A 61 -16.48 32.14 -2.51
C ARG A 61 -16.15 32.84 -3.82
N ALA A 62 -16.72 34.02 -4.07
CA ALA A 62 -16.44 34.80 -5.27
C ALA A 62 -14.98 35.28 -5.29
N LEU A 63 -14.46 35.75 -4.15
CA LEU A 63 -13.07 36.21 -4.03
C LEU A 63 -12.07 35.05 -4.17
N VAL A 64 -12.38 33.88 -3.61
CA VAL A 64 -11.60 32.65 -3.82
C VAL A 64 -11.62 32.20 -5.27
N ALA A 65 -12.77 32.26 -5.95
CA ALA A 65 -12.88 31.92 -7.38
C ALA A 65 -12.05 32.88 -8.24
N GLN A 66 -12.12 34.19 -7.96
CA GLN A 66 -11.34 35.20 -8.65
C GLN A 66 -9.83 35.02 -8.42
N LEU A 67 -9.42 34.64 -7.21
CA LEU A 67 -8.03 34.28 -6.92
C LEU A 67 -7.61 33.01 -7.66
N TYR A 68 -8.49 32.00 -7.76
CA TYR A 68 -8.22 30.75 -8.47
C TYR A 68 -7.99 30.97 -9.97
N GLU A 69 -8.76 31.89 -10.55
CA GLU A 69 -8.62 32.33 -11.94
C GLU A 69 -7.35 33.17 -12.13
N ALA A 70 -7.08 34.12 -11.23
CA ALA A 70 -5.87 34.95 -11.27
C ALA A 70 -4.58 34.13 -11.09
N LEU A 71 -4.59 33.09 -10.26
CA LEU A 71 -3.46 32.16 -10.09
C LEU A 71 -3.38 31.10 -11.19
N ASN A 72 -4.35 31.04 -12.10
CA ASN A 72 -4.46 30.05 -13.17
C ASN A 72 -4.13 28.62 -12.71
N VAL A 73 -4.77 28.20 -11.61
CA VAL A 73 -4.40 26.98 -10.88
C VAL A 73 -4.55 25.72 -11.76
N GLY A 74 -5.45 25.74 -12.75
CA GLY A 74 -5.59 24.65 -13.72
C GLY A 74 -4.34 24.42 -14.57
N GLU A 75 -3.77 25.49 -15.15
CA GLU A 75 -2.52 25.40 -15.93
C GLU A 75 -1.33 24.99 -15.06
N TYR A 76 -1.29 25.45 -13.82
CA TYR A 76 -0.27 25.02 -12.86
C TYR A 76 -0.38 23.52 -12.54
N GLN A 77 -1.60 23.01 -12.32
CA GLN A 77 -1.84 21.58 -12.10
C GLN A 77 -1.40 20.73 -13.29
N LEU A 78 -1.77 21.15 -14.50
CA LEU A 78 -1.39 20.45 -15.74
C LEU A 78 0.13 20.46 -15.95
N SER A 79 0.78 21.59 -15.68
CA SER A 79 2.23 21.73 -15.75
C SER A 79 2.94 20.83 -14.74
N LYS A 80 2.42 20.76 -13.51
CA LYS A 80 2.95 19.90 -12.44
C LYS A 80 2.76 18.42 -12.75
N GLU A 81 1.63 18.03 -13.32
CA GLU A 81 1.40 16.66 -13.77
C GLU A 81 2.40 16.26 -14.87
N ARG A 82 2.59 17.12 -15.88
CA ARG A 82 3.60 16.89 -16.94
C ARG A 82 5.00 16.77 -16.37
N GLU A 83 5.36 17.59 -15.40
CA GLU A 83 6.65 17.52 -14.72
C GLU A 83 6.83 16.19 -13.98
N LEU A 84 5.82 15.77 -13.21
CA LEU A 84 5.84 14.49 -12.48
C LEU A 84 5.92 13.30 -13.45
N GLN A 85 5.17 13.32 -14.55
CA GLN A 85 5.24 12.31 -15.60
C GLN A 85 6.64 12.25 -16.23
N GLY A 86 7.23 13.41 -16.57
CA GLY A 86 8.58 13.47 -17.12
C GLY A 86 9.67 12.99 -16.14
N ARG A 87 9.50 13.24 -14.84
CA ARG A 87 10.39 12.69 -13.80
C ARG A 87 10.22 11.17 -13.71
N LEU A 88 8.98 10.67 -13.71
CA LEU A 88 8.68 9.24 -13.66
C LEU A 88 9.30 8.49 -14.84
N GLU A 89 9.22 9.05 -16.05
CA GLU A 89 9.83 8.46 -17.24
C GLU A 89 11.36 8.35 -17.11
N LYS A 90 12.02 9.42 -16.65
CA LYS A 90 13.47 9.41 -16.37
C LYS A 90 13.87 8.38 -15.31
N LEU A 91 13.09 8.25 -14.24
CA LEU A 91 13.36 7.26 -13.18
C LEU A 91 13.15 5.83 -13.70
N ASN A 92 12.11 5.59 -14.51
CA ASN A 92 11.86 4.29 -15.14
C ASN A 92 12.97 3.90 -16.12
N GLU A 93 13.52 4.86 -16.86
CA GLU A 93 14.67 4.62 -17.73
C GLU A 93 15.91 4.20 -16.92
N GLN A 94 16.17 4.88 -15.79
CA GLN A 94 17.28 4.55 -14.89
C GLN A 94 17.12 3.19 -14.19
N ILE A 95 15.88 2.81 -13.83
CA ILE A 95 15.65 1.54 -13.13
C ILE A 95 15.67 0.33 -14.07
N GLY A 96 15.35 0.53 -15.35
CA GLY A 96 15.33 -0.51 -16.40
C GLY A 96 16.57 -1.43 -16.42
N PRO A 97 17.81 -0.91 -16.49
CA PRO A 97 19.00 -1.77 -16.48
C PRO A 97 19.20 -2.55 -15.17
N LEU A 98 18.82 -1.98 -14.02
CA LEU A 98 18.90 -2.68 -12.73
C LEU A 98 17.87 -3.80 -12.63
N GLU A 99 16.65 -3.57 -13.12
CA GLU A 99 15.61 -4.59 -13.18
C GLU A 99 15.98 -5.76 -14.10
N ARG A 100 16.56 -5.48 -15.27
CA ARG A 100 17.05 -6.52 -16.19
C ARG A 100 18.07 -7.43 -15.52
N LYS A 101 19.10 -6.84 -14.88
CA LYS A 101 20.11 -7.60 -14.13
C LYS A 101 19.51 -8.42 -13.00
N SER A 102 18.57 -7.85 -12.24
CA SER A 102 17.86 -8.56 -11.16
C SER A 102 17.05 -9.75 -11.69
N ARG A 103 16.33 -9.55 -12.80
CA ARG A 103 15.53 -10.58 -13.46
C ARG A 103 16.38 -11.73 -13.99
N GLU A 104 17.51 -11.43 -14.62
CA GLU A 104 18.45 -12.44 -15.10
C GLU A 104 19.01 -13.31 -13.97
N LEU A 105 19.35 -12.69 -12.84
CA LEU A 105 19.82 -13.42 -11.67
C LEU A 105 18.75 -14.33 -11.08
N ASN A 106 17.51 -13.84 -10.98
CA ASN A 106 16.38 -14.65 -10.54
C ASN A 106 16.12 -15.82 -11.50
N GLN A 107 16.17 -15.61 -12.81
CA GLN A 107 16.04 -16.69 -13.78
C GLN A 107 17.15 -17.74 -13.65
N LYS A 108 18.41 -17.32 -13.46
CA LYS A 108 19.54 -18.25 -13.24
C LYS A 108 19.32 -19.08 -11.96
N ALA A 109 18.83 -18.47 -10.89
CA ALA A 109 18.52 -19.18 -9.65
C ALA A 109 17.38 -20.20 -9.83
N LEU A 110 16.32 -19.83 -10.54
CA LEU A 110 15.19 -20.72 -10.85
C LEU A 110 15.62 -21.91 -11.71
N ARG A 111 16.45 -21.68 -12.74
CA ARG A 111 16.98 -22.77 -13.58
C ARG A 111 17.80 -23.75 -12.77
N LYS A 112 18.65 -23.26 -11.86
CA LYS A 112 19.44 -24.12 -10.97
C LYS A 112 18.56 -24.93 -10.02
N ALA A 113 17.50 -24.33 -9.48
CA ALA A 113 16.53 -25.03 -8.64
C ALA A 113 15.83 -26.15 -9.42
N ASN A 114 15.33 -25.86 -10.62
CA ASN A 114 14.70 -26.87 -11.48
C ASN A 114 15.67 -27.98 -11.86
N TYR A 115 16.91 -27.64 -12.21
CA TYR A 115 17.95 -28.65 -12.50
C TYR A 115 18.21 -29.55 -11.29
N MET A 116 18.27 -28.98 -10.08
CA MET A 116 18.44 -29.76 -8.85
C MET A 116 17.24 -30.70 -8.61
N THR A 117 16.01 -30.24 -8.86
CA THR A 117 14.82 -31.09 -8.77
C THR A 117 14.86 -32.24 -9.77
N TRP A 118 15.23 -31.96 -11.03
CA TRP A 118 15.39 -33.00 -12.06
C TRP A 118 16.52 -33.98 -11.75
N LEU A 119 17.63 -33.50 -11.19
CA LEU A 119 18.73 -34.34 -10.73
C LEU A 119 18.28 -35.30 -9.61
N GLY A 120 17.51 -34.78 -8.63
CA GLY A 120 16.94 -35.59 -7.57
C GLY A 120 16.00 -36.68 -8.10
N LEU A 121 15.15 -36.34 -9.08
CA LEU A 121 14.27 -37.31 -9.74
C LEU A 121 15.06 -38.39 -10.51
N GLY A 122 16.13 -37.98 -11.22
CA GLY A 122 17.01 -38.90 -11.93
C GLY A 122 17.74 -39.87 -11.00
N LEU A 123 18.29 -39.38 -9.88
CA LEU A 123 18.95 -40.21 -8.87
C LEU A 123 17.99 -41.25 -8.27
N MET A 124 16.76 -40.87 -7.95
CA MET A 124 15.73 -41.80 -7.46
C MET A 124 15.38 -42.86 -8.50
N SER A 125 15.30 -42.48 -9.78
CA SER A 125 15.03 -43.41 -10.87
C SER A 125 16.18 -44.41 -11.08
N VAL A 126 17.43 -43.95 -11.02
CA VAL A 126 18.62 -44.82 -11.09
C VAL A 126 18.68 -45.76 -9.90
N GLN A 127 18.43 -45.26 -8.68
CA GLN A 127 18.36 -46.09 -7.47
C GLN A 127 17.36 -47.24 -7.64
N PHE A 128 16.16 -46.95 -8.18
CA PHE A 128 15.15 -47.96 -8.43
C PHE A 128 15.57 -48.96 -9.53
N GLY A 129 16.14 -48.47 -10.65
CA GLY A 129 16.57 -49.30 -11.77
C GLY A 129 17.71 -50.26 -11.43
N VAL A 130 18.69 -49.80 -10.63
CA VAL A 130 19.80 -50.65 -10.15
C VAL A 130 19.26 -51.78 -9.27
N LEU A 131 18.38 -51.46 -8.31
CA LEU A 131 17.75 -52.48 -7.48
C LEU A 131 16.95 -53.48 -8.33
N ALA A 132 16.12 -53.00 -9.26
CA ALA A 132 15.35 -53.86 -10.16
C ALA A 132 16.23 -54.80 -11.00
N ARG A 133 17.37 -54.29 -11.51
CA ARG A 133 18.30 -55.10 -12.31
C ARG A 133 19.07 -56.13 -11.48
N LEU A 134 19.44 -55.81 -10.22
CA LEU A 134 20.06 -56.78 -9.31
C LEU A 134 19.07 -57.86 -8.87
N THR A 135 17.81 -57.49 -8.59
CA THR A 135 16.78 -58.43 -8.11
C THR A 135 16.30 -59.44 -9.15
N TRP A 136 16.46 -59.17 -10.45
CA TRP A 136 15.97 -60.07 -11.51
C TRP A 136 17.02 -60.96 -12.17
N TRP A 137 18.30 -60.63 -12.08
CA TRP A 137 19.34 -61.30 -12.86
C TRP A 137 20.47 -61.90 -12.03
N GLU A 138 20.85 -61.28 -10.89
CA GLU A 138 22.07 -61.66 -10.17
C GLU A 138 21.80 -62.27 -8.78
N TYR A 139 20.75 -61.85 -8.05
CA TYR A 139 20.50 -62.33 -6.68
C TYR A 139 19.01 -62.55 -6.40
N SER A 140 18.69 -63.70 -5.79
CA SER A 140 17.36 -63.98 -5.22
C SER A 140 17.00 -62.93 -4.16
N TRP A 141 15.70 -62.63 -4.04
CA TRP A 141 15.14 -61.58 -3.18
C TRP A 141 15.63 -61.63 -1.71
N ASP A 142 15.96 -62.82 -1.22
CA ASP A 142 16.47 -63.09 0.15
C ASP A 142 17.79 -62.39 0.49
N ILE A 143 18.70 -62.19 -0.49
CA ILE A 143 19.97 -61.47 -0.29
C ILE A 143 19.80 -59.94 -0.39
N MET A 144 18.76 -59.48 -1.08
CA MET A 144 18.52 -58.05 -1.34
C MET A 144 17.77 -57.34 -0.20
N GLU A 145 17.13 -58.10 0.70
CA GLU A 145 16.42 -57.56 1.86
C GLU A 145 17.28 -56.60 2.70
N PRO A 146 18.44 -56.99 3.27
CA PRO A 146 19.27 -56.07 4.06
C PRO A 146 19.84 -54.91 3.23
N VAL A 147 20.17 -55.14 1.96
CA VAL A 147 20.78 -54.13 1.08
C VAL A 147 19.80 -52.98 0.78
N THR A 148 18.55 -53.31 0.47
CA THR A 148 17.51 -52.31 0.20
C THR A 148 17.17 -51.47 1.44
N TYR A 149 17.19 -52.06 2.64
CA TYR A 149 17.04 -51.31 3.89
C TYR A 149 18.15 -50.27 4.08
N PHE A 150 19.42 -50.66 3.92
CA PHE A 150 20.54 -49.71 4.07
C PHE A 150 20.53 -48.60 3.02
N VAL A 151 20.18 -48.93 1.77
CA VAL A 151 20.09 -47.94 0.69
C VAL A 151 18.94 -46.96 0.95
N THR A 152 17.75 -47.44 1.33
CA THR A 152 16.60 -46.57 1.60
C THR A 152 16.87 -45.66 2.81
N TYR A 153 17.44 -46.21 3.88
CA TYR A 153 17.80 -45.44 5.07
C TYR A 153 18.92 -44.43 4.77
N GLY A 154 19.92 -44.82 3.98
CA GLY A 154 21.01 -43.94 3.53
C GLY A 154 20.52 -42.79 2.64
N THR A 155 19.64 -43.07 1.68
CA THR A 155 19.02 -42.04 0.83
C THR A 155 18.16 -41.08 1.66
N GLY A 156 17.37 -41.60 2.61
CA GLY A 156 16.59 -40.77 3.54
C GLY A 156 17.48 -39.87 4.41
N MET A 157 18.56 -40.42 4.96
CA MET A 157 19.56 -39.67 5.73
C MET A 157 20.24 -38.59 4.87
N MET A 158 20.62 -38.91 3.63
CA MET A 158 21.23 -37.94 2.71
C MET A 158 20.25 -36.81 2.33
N ALA A 159 18.98 -37.15 2.07
CA ALA A 159 17.94 -36.15 1.79
C ALA A 159 17.73 -35.22 3.00
N TYR A 160 17.70 -35.77 4.21
CA TYR A 160 17.58 -34.99 5.43
C TYR A 160 18.82 -34.13 5.71
N ALA A 161 20.03 -34.66 5.50
CA ALA A 161 21.28 -33.92 5.62
C ALA A 161 21.36 -32.76 4.59
N TYR A 162 20.98 -33.02 3.34
CA TYR A 162 20.89 -31.99 2.30
C TYR A 162 19.88 -30.90 2.69
N PHE A 163 18.72 -31.29 3.21
CA PHE A 163 17.72 -30.36 3.72
C PHE A 163 18.25 -29.52 4.90
N ALA A 164 18.93 -30.14 5.86
CA ALA A 164 19.51 -29.46 7.03
C ALA A 164 20.64 -28.48 6.64
N ILE A 165 21.47 -28.83 5.66
CA ILE A 165 22.55 -27.98 5.14
C ILE A 165 21.97 -26.83 4.31
N THR A 166 21.00 -27.12 3.45
CA THR A 166 20.42 -26.14 2.53
C THR A 166 19.42 -25.22 3.25
N LYS A 167 18.91 -25.61 4.43
CA LYS A 167 17.91 -24.88 5.25
C LYS A 167 16.78 -24.32 4.39
N GLN A 168 16.28 -25.16 3.48
CA GLN A 168 15.33 -24.75 2.45
C GLN A 168 14.06 -25.57 2.61
N ASP A 169 13.22 -25.13 3.55
CA ASP A 169 11.84 -25.58 3.64
C ASP A 169 11.14 -25.35 2.30
N TYR A 170 10.71 -26.45 1.67
CA TYR A 170 10.21 -26.46 0.29
C TYR A 170 8.83 -25.77 0.14
N ILE A 171 8.21 -25.27 1.20
CA ILE A 171 6.89 -24.62 1.14
C ILE A 171 6.86 -23.39 2.05
N LEU A 172 7.06 -22.21 1.44
CA LEU A 172 6.20 -21.04 1.64
C LEU A 172 6.57 -19.97 0.60
N PRO A 173 5.63 -19.42 -0.17
CA PRO A 173 5.90 -18.28 -1.06
C PRO A 173 6.58 -17.12 -0.30
N ASP A 174 6.19 -16.89 0.95
CA ASP A 174 6.76 -15.84 1.82
C ASP A 174 8.24 -16.06 2.21
N ILE A 175 8.69 -17.30 2.37
CA ILE A 175 10.09 -17.60 2.74
C ILE A 175 10.99 -17.59 1.50
N LYS A 176 10.44 -17.99 0.33
CA LYS A 176 11.11 -17.84 -0.97
C LYS A 176 11.44 -16.38 -1.23
N ASP A 177 10.54 -15.45 -0.96
CA ASP A 177 10.79 -14.01 -1.11
C ASP A 177 11.96 -13.54 -0.24
N ARG A 178 12.06 -14.07 0.99
CA ARG A 178 13.16 -13.73 1.91
C ARG A 178 14.50 -14.30 1.46
N GLN A 179 14.55 -15.57 1.05
CA GLN A 179 15.77 -16.17 0.52
C GLN A 179 16.17 -15.57 -0.83
N GLN A 180 15.22 -15.25 -1.69
CA GLN A 180 15.43 -14.50 -2.92
C GLN A 180 15.98 -13.11 -2.61
N LEU A 181 15.45 -12.41 -1.61
CA LEU A 181 15.98 -11.12 -1.19
C LEU A 181 17.43 -11.22 -0.70
N ILE A 182 17.76 -12.25 0.09
CA ILE A 182 19.14 -12.50 0.57
C ILE A 182 20.06 -12.90 -0.59
N ALA A 183 19.61 -13.76 -1.49
CA ALA A 183 20.35 -14.19 -2.68
C ALA A 183 20.56 -13.03 -3.66
N LEU A 184 19.55 -12.20 -3.87
CA LEU A 184 19.63 -10.95 -4.61
C LEU A 184 20.60 -10.00 -3.93
N HIS A 185 20.58 -9.87 -2.60
CA HIS A 185 21.53 -9.04 -1.87
C HIS A 185 22.98 -9.51 -2.04
N LYS A 186 23.20 -10.82 -1.93
CA LYS A 186 24.53 -11.42 -2.10
C LYS A 186 25.01 -11.36 -3.56
N SER A 187 24.09 -11.52 -4.52
CA SER A 187 24.38 -11.45 -5.96
C SER A 187 24.60 -10.02 -6.45
N ALA A 188 23.82 -9.08 -5.95
CA ALA A 188 23.98 -7.65 -6.21
C ALA A 188 25.30 -7.12 -5.65
N LYS A 189 25.70 -7.58 -4.44
CA LYS A 189 27.04 -7.29 -3.89
C LYS A 189 28.18 -7.86 -4.75
N LYS A 190 27.98 -9.01 -5.40
CA LYS A 190 28.97 -9.62 -6.32
C LYS A 190 29.05 -8.91 -7.68
N ASN A 191 27.93 -8.39 -8.17
CA ASN A 191 27.83 -7.76 -9.49
C ASN A 191 27.88 -6.22 -9.44
N GLY A 192 28.22 -5.63 -8.29
CA GLY A 192 28.31 -4.17 -8.11
C GLY A 192 26.98 -3.44 -8.29
N LEU A 193 25.85 -4.12 -8.05
CA LEU A 193 24.53 -3.55 -8.21
C LEU A 193 24.10 -2.92 -6.88
N ASP A 194 24.05 -1.58 -6.82
CA ASP A 194 23.68 -0.85 -5.61
C ASP A 194 22.19 -1.02 -5.30
N ILE A 195 21.89 -2.00 -4.46
CA ILE A 195 20.53 -2.33 -4.02
C ILE A 195 19.89 -1.16 -3.28
N ASN A 196 20.70 -0.39 -2.54
CA ASN A 196 20.22 0.79 -1.84
C ASN A 196 19.76 1.86 -2.83
N GLN A 197 20.51 2.08 -3.92
CA GLN A 197 20.12 2.98 -5.00
C GLN A 197 18.88 2.46 -5.73
N TYR A 198 18.82 1.17 -6.04
CA TYR A 198 17.65 0.53 -6.64
C TYR A 198 16.39 0.69 -5.78
N ASN A 199 16.47 0.42 -4.48
CA ASN A 199 15.37 0.58 -3.55
C ASN A 199 14.96 2.05 -3.40
N LYS A 200 15.92 2.98 -3.44
CA LYS A 200 15.65 4.41 -3.41
C LYS A 200 14.88 4.85 -4.66
N LEU A 201 15.38 4.48 -5.84
CA LEU A 201 14.70 4.71 -7.12
C LEU A 201 13.29 4.13 -7.13
N LYS A 202 13.11 2.89 -6.63
CA LYS A 202 11.79 2.27 -6.54
C LYS A 202 10.81 3.00 -5.62
N ARG A 203 11.31 3.55 -4.51
CA ARG A 203 10.50 4.38 -3.61
C ARG A 203 10.13 5.70 -4.25
N GLU A 204 11.09 6.37 -4.88
CA GLU A 204 10.84 7.64 -5.58
C GLU A 204 9.81 7.46 -6.72
N ILE A 205 9.89 6.37 -7.50
CA ILE A 205 8.87 6.03 -8.49
C ILE A 205 7.50 5.84 -7.84
N ALA A 206 7.42 5.06 -6.76
CA ALA A 206 6.16 4.81 -6.06
C ALA A 206 5.57 6.09 -5.45
N GLU A 207 6.40 7.00 -4.95
CA GLU A 207 5.97 8.31 -4.46
C GLU A 207 5.39 9.16 -5.58
N ILE A 208 6.10 9.26 -6.72
CA ILE A 208 5.63 10.03 -7.88
C ILE A 208 4.35 9.43 -8.48
N GLU A 209 4.24 8.11 -8.59
CA GLU A 209 3.03 7.42 -9.04
C GLU A 209 1.84 7.72 -8.12
N ASN A 210 2.06 7.68 -6.81
CA ASN A 210 1.04 8.02 -5.83
C ASN A 210 0.63 9.50 -5.93
N ASP A 211 1.58 10.41 -6.15
CA ASP A 211 1.30 11.82 -6.35
C ASP A 211 0.48 12.05 -7.62
N ILE A 212 0.85 11.46 -8.75
CA ILE A 212 0.06 11.51 -10.00
C ILE A 212 -1.34 10.95 -9.77
N ARG A 213 -1.45 9.81 -9.07
CA ARG A 213 -2.74 9.18 -8.76
C ARG A 213 -3.62 10.10 -7.90
N ARG A 214 -3.04 10.84 -6.96
CA ARG A 214 -3.75 11.84 -6.15
C ARG A 214 -4.20 13.04 -6.98
N LEU A 215 -3.35 13.53 -7.89
CA LEU A 215 -3.69 14.63 -8.79
C LEU A 215 -4.86 14.27 -9.73
N ARG A 216 -4.96 13.01 -10.14
CA ARG A 216 -5.99 12.51 -11.06
C ARG A 216 -7.30 12.07 -10.39
N ASP A 217 -7.42 12.17 -9.07
CA ASP A 217 -8.62 11.74 -8.35
C ASP A 217 -9.80 12.66 -8.70
N PRO A 218 -10.88 12.16 -9.34
CA PRO A 218 -12.01 12.99 -9.77
C PRO A 218 -12.78 13.62 -8.59
N LEU A 219 -12.66 13.06 -7.38
CA LEU A 219 -13.27 13.59 -6.17
C LEU A 219 -12.44 14.70 -5.52
N CYS A 220 -11.17 14.83 -5.90
CA CYS A 220 -10.22 15.81 -5.36
C CYS A 220 -9.65 16.75 -6.43
N LEU A 221 -10.22 16.73 -7.65
CA LEU A 221 -9.90 17.68 -8.71
C LEU A 221 -10.01 19.10 -8.13
N HIS A 222 -8.94 19.89 -8.20
CA HIS A 222 -8.84 21.26 -7.67
C HIS A 222 -8.57 21.46 -6.17
N LEU A 223 -8.54 20.40 -5.35
CA LEU A 223 -8.17 20.49 -3.94
C LEU A 223 -6.66 20.28 -3.74
N PRO A 224 -6.02 20.98 -2.78
CA PRO A 224 -4.62 20.69 -2.44
C PRO A 224 -4.49 19.24 -2.01
N ALA A 225 -3.45 18.56 -2.51
CA ALA A 225 -3.22 17.14 -2.20
C ALA A 225 -3.27 16.95 -0.67
N PRO A 226 -4.09 16.01 -0.16
CA PRO A 226 -4.15 15.77 1.26
C PRO A 226 -2.74 15.42 1.75
N PRO A 227 -2.32 15.94 2.93
CA PRO A 227 -1.01 15.61 3.48
C PRO A 227 -0.87 14.09 3.52
N VAL A 228 0.35 13.60 3.24
CA VAL A 228 0.68 12.18 3.37
C VAL A 228 0.15 11.72 4.73
N LYS A 229 -0.82 10.78 4.73
CA LYS A 229 -1.37 10.23 5.98
C LYS A 229 -0.18 9.78 6.80
N ALA A 230 0.10 10.49 7.90
CA ALA A 230 1.08 10.03 8.87
C ALA A 230 0.70 8.59 9.25
N PRO A 231 1.66 7.66 9.40
CA PRO A 231 1.35 6.29 9.76
C PRO A 231 0.39 6.32 10.95
N THR A 232 -0.78 5.70 10.78
CA THR A 232 -1.79 5.63 11.83
C THR A 232 -1.21 4.76 12.95
N TYR A 233 -0.56 5.38 13.92
CA TYR A 233 -0.06 4.69 15.10
C TYR A 233 -1.27 4.14 15.86
N SER A 234 -1.26 2.84 16.14
CA SER A 234 -2.34 2.20 16.88
C SER A 234 -2.43 2.80 18.30
N ALA A 235 -3.62 2.79 18.92
CA ALA A 235 -3.83 3.35 20.27
C ALA A 235 -2.87 2.76 21.34
N THR A 236 -2.40 1.53 21.12
CA THR A 236 -1.38 0.87 21.93
C THR A 236 0.02 1.46 21.73
N GLU A 237 0.36 1.88 20.51
CA GLU A 237 1.64 2.51 20.17
C GLU A 237 1.69 3.96 20.66
N ILE A 238 0.55 4.66 20.67
CA ILE A 238 0.43 6.01 21.24
C ILE A 238 0.51 5.97 22.78
N SER A 239 -0.14 4.99 23.43
CA SER A 239 -0.09 4.86 24.90
C SER A 239 1.28 4.43 25.42
N THR A 240 2.01 3.58 24.68
CA THR A 240 3.39 3.22 24.99
C THR A 240 4.35 4.40 24.79
N ALA A 241 4.21 5.16 23.69
CA ALA A 241 5.00 6.37 23.47
C ALA A 241 4.73 7.45 24.53
N LYS A 242 3.47 7.62 24.96
CA LYS A 242 3.11 8.55 26.03
C LYS A 242 3.71 8.12 27.37
N LYS A 243 3.60 6.83 27.74
CA LYS A 243 4.29 6.29 28.93
C LYS A 243 5.79 6.52 28.88
N ILE A 244 6.43 6.24 27.75
CA ILE A 244 7.89 6.44 27.60
C ILE A 244 8.26 7.92 27.76
N LYS A 245 7.47 8.83 27.19
CA LYS A 245 7.68 10.28 27.34
C LYS A 245 7.54 10.72 28.79
N ASP A 246 6.49 10.27 29.47
CA ASP A 246 6.22 10.58 30.88
C ASP A 246 7.37 10.05 31.78
N PHE A 247 7.85 8.82 31.52
CA PHE A 247 9.00 8.22 32.20
C PHE A 247 10.32 8.99 31.97
N ILE A 248 10.56 9.53 30.77
CA ILE A 248 11.77 10.32 30.46
C ILE A 248 11.71 11.70 31.13
N THR A 249 10.53 12.33 31.16
CA THR A 249 10.35 13.59 31.90
C THR A 249 10.54 13.41 33.41
N GLU A 250 10.10 12.27 33.97
CA GLU A 250 10.27 11.93 35.37
C GLU A 250 11.73 11.56 35.70
N ALA A 251 12.46 10.95 34.76
CA ALA A 251 13.91 10.71 34.88
C ALA A 251 14.74 12.00 34.81
N THR A 252 14.24 13.03 34.11
CA THR A 252 14.92 14.34 34.00
C THR A 252 14.70 15.21 35.26
N SER A 253 13.72 14.88 36.11
CA SER A 253 13.38 15.62 37.34
C SER A 253 14.08 15.14 38.62
N GLY A 254 15.13 14.32 38.55
CA GLY A 254 16.16 14.27 39.59
C GLY A 254 16.26 13.05 40.51
N ASP A 255 15.53 11.95 40.29
CA ASP A 255 15.66 10.72 41.11
C ASP A 255 16.39 9.58 40.38
N ALA A 256 17.71 9.70 40.27
CA ALA A 256 18.56 8.69 39.63
C ALA A 256 18.60 7.34 40.38
N ALA A 257 18.33 7.31 41.69
CA ALA A 257 18.40 6.11 42.52
C ALA A 257 17.16 5.18 42.38
N GLY A 258 15.98 5.74 42.12
CA GLY A 258 14.76 4.97 41.84
C GLY A 258 14.68 4.44 40.40
N PHE A 259 15.41 5.08 39.49
CA PHE A 259 15.46 4.74 38.06
C PHE A 259 16.05 3.35 37.80
N ALA A 260 17.13 2.98 38.50
CA ALA A 260 17.83 1.70 38.31
C ALA A 260 17.05 0.48 38.83
N SER A 261 16.21 0.65 39.87
CA SER A 261 15.45 -0.47 40.47
C SER A 261 14.11 -0.75 39.76
N LYS A 262 13.51 0.26 39.11
CA LYS A 262 12.31 0.11 38.26
C LYS A 262 12.62 -0.36 36.84
N LEU A 263 13.88 -0.34 36.42
CA LEU A 263 14.38 -0.85 35.14
C LEU A 263 14.38 -2.39 35.09
N LYS A 264 13.22 -3.03 35.31
CA LYS A 264 13.09 -4.47 35.08
C LYS A 264 13.34 -4.76 33.59
N SER A 265 14.21 -5.72 33.33
CA SER A 265 14.65 -6.16 31.99
C SER A 265 13.49 -6.37 30.99
N SER A 266 12.30 -6.70 31.48
CA SER A 266 11.07 -6.85 30.67
C SER A 266 10.55 -5.56 30.02
N GLU A 267 10.68 -4.39 30.67
CA GLU A 267 10.22 -3.11 30.12
C GLU A 267 11.23 -2.55 29.12
N LEU A 268 12.54 -2.72 29.38
CA LEU A 268 13.58 -2.43 28.40
C LEU A 268 13.42 -3.27 27.12
N LEU A 269 13.00 -4.53 27.24
CA LEU A 269 12.75 -5.40 26.09
C LEU A 269 11.56 -4.92 25.25
N LYS A 270 10.50 -4.40 25.90
CA LYS A 270 9.34 -3.82 25.21
C LYS A 270 9.71 -2.50 24.51
N ILE A 271 10.51 -1.66 25.15
CA ILE A 271 11.00 -0.40 24.59
C ILE A 271 11.96 -0.67 23.42
N SER A 272 12.87 -1.63 23.55
CA SER A 272 13.75 -2.09 22.48
C SER A 272 12.96 -2.64 21.28
N ASN A 273 11.96 -3.50 21.53
CA ASN A 273 11.10 -4.04 20.48
C ASN A 273 10.27 -2.94 19.79
N PHE A 274 9.80 -1.93 20.52
CA PHE A 274 9.08 -0.79 19.97
C PHE A 274 9.98 0.09 19.09
N LEU A 275 11.19 0.42 19.55
CA LEU A 275 12.18 1.16 18.76
C LEU A 275 12.65 0.39 17.51
N GLN A 276 12.79 -0.94 17.63
CA GLN A 276 13.14 -1.81 16.51
C GLN A 276 12.02 -1.88 15.47
N LYS A 277 10.75 -1.85 15.93
CA LYS A 277 9.56 -1.84 15.07
C LYS A 277 9.35 -0.49 14.36
N ILE A 278 9.74 0.64 14.97
CA ILE A 278 9.74 1.97 14.33
C ILE A 278 10.83 2.07 13.25
N LYS A 279 12.00 1.44 13.47
CA LYS A 279 13.13 1.49 12.52
C LYS A 279 12.95 0.57 11.31
N THR A 280 12.02 -0.39 11.36
CA THR A 280 11.63 -1.21 10.21
C THR A 280 10.27 -0.74 9.68
N PRO A 281 10.21 0.08 8.61
CA PRO A 281 8.96 0.29 7.92
C PRO A 281 8.50 -1.07 7.37
N LYS A 282 7.38 -1.59 7.89
CA LYS A 282 6.68 -2.71 7.24
C LYS A 282 6.35 -2.25 5.81
N LYS A 283 6.82 -3.04 4.84
CA LYS A 283 6.41 -3.00 3.44
C LYS A 283 4.89 -3.07 3.31
#